data_AF-A0A5B1B3L0-F1
#
_entry.id   AF-A0A5B1B3L0-F1
#
_cell.length_a   1.000
_cell.length_b   1.000
_cell.length_c   1.000
_cell.angle_alpha   90.00
_cell.angle_beta   90.00
_cell.angle_gamma   90.00
#
_symmetry.space_group_name_H-M   'P 1'
#
loop_
_entity.id
_entity.type
_entity.pdbx_description
1 polymer ?
#
loop_
_entity_poly.entity_id
_entity_poly.type
_entity_poly.pdbx_seq_one_letter_code
_entity_poly.pdbx_strand_id
1 'polypeptide(L)'
;WGIGNSGSLNTGIGNAGSTDTGLFNTGSVNTGIANAGDYNTGWYNSGNTNTGLANRGDYNSGWYNAGNYSTGIANAGDIDTGAFITGDMNNGFLWRGDRQGLWSAGYAIHVPEIPAHVDVDIPINIPVTAGFTNTVYSGITMQDINFGFTAAIGPIPVLTGTINSLTLPPITATGPAISFNIGDPAGSTVIRIPATASIGPVDWTIVNIPAVTGLFNSTTSPSSGLFNGGTGTVSGIGNVGANISGYQNFGSLISGYQNYGSLQSGLANLGNTVSGILNTGVATPANVSGMWNVGSNVAGFFRDQVAGTTTFNLGLANVGQYNLGFGNVGDYNGGLGNLGDVNFGVGNVGVNNFGTANLGNFNIGAANTGSYNLGSANPGD
;
A
#
# COMPACT_ATOMS: atom_id res chain seq x y z
N TRP A 1 23.44 -36.04 3.03
CA TRP A 1 23.56 -37.38 3.67
C TRP A 1 22.26 -37.75 4.40
N GLY A 2 22.14 -38.94 4.99
CA GLY A 2 21.05 -39.26 5.93
C GLY A 2 19.95 -40.19 5.39
N ILE A 3 18.81 -40.25 6.07
CA ILE A 3 17.88 -41.39 6.02
C ILE A 3 16.62 -41.05 5.23
N GLY A 4 16.26 -41.86 4.23
CA GLY A 4 14.97 -41.77 3.54
C GLY A 4 14.74 -40.49 2.73
N ASN A 5 15.81 -39.76 2.37
CA ASN A 5 15.70 -38.63 1.45
C ASN A 5 15.53 -39.13 0.00
N SER A 6 14.70 -38.46 -0.80
CA SER A 6 14.54 -38.70 -2.24
C SER A 6 14.94 -37.45 -3.03
N GLY A 7 15.49 -37.63 -4.24
CA GLY A 7 16.07 -36.55 -5.04
C GLY A 7 17.56 -36.32 -4.78
N SER A 8 18.06 -35.08 -4.90
CA SER A 8 19.50 -34.77 -4.99
C SER A 8 19.97 -33.76 -3.96
N LEU A 9 21.27 -33.83 -3.58
CA LEU A 9 21.90 -32.92 -2.60
C LEU A 9 21.19 -32.82 -1.24
N ASN A 10 20.31 -33.76 -0.89
CA ASN A 10 19.51 -33.68 0.33
C ASN A 10 20.26 -34.18 1.57
N THR A 11 19.95 -33.52 2.69
CA THR A 11 20.59 -33.77 3.98
C THR A 11 19.60 -33.76 5.14
N GLY A 12 19.64 -34.85 5.91
CA GLY A 12 18.81 -35.06 7.09
C GLY A 12 17.90 -36.27 6.89
N ILE A 13 16.61 -36.14 7.17
CA ILE A 13 15.66 -37.27 7.13
C ILE A 13 14.43 -36.91 6.29
N GLY A 14 14.05 -37.79 5.36
CA GLY A 14 12.75 -37.74 4.67
C GLY A 14 12.52 -36.56 3.72
N ASN A 15 13.55 -35.80 3.34
CA ASN A 15 13.39 -34.68 2.40
C ASN A 15 13.21 -35.18 0.96
N ALA A 16 12.33 -34.56 0.18
CA ALA A 16 11.98 -34.98 -1.17
C ALA A 16 12.09 -33.82 -2.17
N GLY A 17 13.18 -33.76 -2.93
CA GLY A 17 13.49 -32.56 -3.69
C GLY A 17 14.96 -32.40 -4.06
N SER A 18 15.42 -31.15 -4.10
CA SER A 18 16.82 -30.81 -4.39
C SER A 18 17.39 -29.84 -3.38
N THR A 19 18.57 -30.18 -2.84
CA THR A 19 19.33 -29.28 -1.97
C THR A 19 18.55 -28.92 -0.69
N ASP A 20 17.83 -29.86 -0.09
CA ASP A 20 17.07 -29.67 1.14
C ASP A 20 17.86 -30.06 2.40
N THR A 21 17.62 -29.33 3.48
CA THR A 21 18.27 -29.51 4.79
C THR A 21 17.26 -29.69 5.90
N GLY A 22 17.39 -30.76 6.67
CA GLY A 22 16.62 -31.00 7.88
C GLY A 22 15.65 -32.15 7.71
N LEU A 23 14.36 -31.94 8.01
CA LEU A 23 13.38 -33.01 8.16
C LEU A 23 12.16 -32.79 7.25
N PHE A 24 11.83 -33.76 6.40
CA PHE A 24 10.57 -33.81 5.65
C PHE A 24 10.26 -32.60 4.74
N ASN A 25 11.27 -31.84 4.30
CA ASN A 25 11.06 -30.75 3.36
C ASN A 25 10.76 -31.29 1.95
N THR A 26 9.99 -30.53 1.15
CA THR A 26 9.63 -30.89 -0.22
C THR A 26 9.78 -29.71 -1.18
N GLY A 27 10.52 -29.87 -2.27
CA GLY A 27 10.78 -28.80 -3.25
C GLY A 27 12.27 -28.56 -3.48
N SER A 28 12.72 -27.30 -3.47
CA SER A 28 14.10 -26.93 -3.74
C SER A 28 14.67 -25.97 -2.71
N VAL A 29 15.88 -26.24 -2.24
CA VAL A 29 16.66 -25.32 -1.39
C VAL A 29 15.89 -24.93 -0.12
N ASN A 30 15.29 -25.88 0.59
CA ASN A 30 14.64 -25.61 1.87
C ASN A 30 15.58 -25.90 3.06
N THR A 31 15.39 -25.17 4.18
CA THR A 31 15.97 -25.53 5.48
C THR A 31 14.95 -25.57 6.59
N GLY A 32 15.03 -26.62 7.38
CA GLY A 32 14.30 -26.79 8.63
C GLY A 32 13.39 -27.99 8.55
N ILE A 33 12.10 -27.81 8.84
CA ILE A 33 11.17 -28.92 9.07
C ILE A 33 9.90 -28.72 8.24
N ALA A 34 9.56 -29.71 7.41
CA ALA A 34 8.28 -29.81 6.71
C ALA A 34 7.88 -28.57 5.88
N ASN A 35 8.85 -27.88 5.27
CA ASN A 35 8.55 -26.84 4.30
C ASN A 35 8.15 -27.44 2.94
N ALA A 36 7.27 -26.76 2.21
CA ALA A 36 6.77 -27.19 0.91
C ALA A 36 6.81 -26.06 -0.13
N GLY A 37 7.54 -26.26 -1.22
CA GLY A 37 7.85 -25.23 -2.23
C GLY A 37 9.35 -24.92 -2.22
N ASP A 38 9.74 -23.77 -2.77
CA ASP A 38 11.15 -23.44 -2.99
C ASP A 38 11.65 -22.32 -2.07
N TYR A 39 12.92 -22.39 -1.67
CA TYR A 39 13.59 -21.35 -0.89
C TYR A 39 12.89 -21.02 0.44
N ASN A 40 12.53 -22.02 1.26
CA ASN A 40 11.93 -21.73 2.58
C ASN A 40 12.90 -21.99 3.72
N THR A 41 12.81 -21.16 4.77
CA THR A 41 13.56 -21.29 6.02
C THR A 41 12.65 -21.42 7.22
N GLY A 42 12.99 -22.38 8.07
CA GLY A 42 12.30 -22.63 9.32
C GLY A 42 11.30 -23.75 9.15
N TRP A 43 10.11 -23.64 9.72
CA TRP A 43 9.25 -24.81 9.92
C TRP A 43 7.86 -24.62 9.30
N TYR A 44 7.34 -25.62 8.59
CA TYR A 44 5.98 -25.67 8.04
C TYR A 44 5.59 -24.57 7.05
N ASN A 45 6.55 -23.90 6.40
CA ASN A 45 6.24 -22.88 5.41
C ASN A 45 5.78 -23.51 4.07
N SER A 46 4.84 -22.86 3.36
CA SER A 46 4.23 -23.37 2.12
C SER A 46 4.14 -22.28 1.04
N GLY A 47 4.87 -22.45 -0.05
CA GLY A 47 5.06 -21.45 -1.10
C GLY A 47 6.55 -21.15 -1.28
N ASN A 48 6.89 -19.95 -1.74
CA ASN A 48 8.25 -19.60 -2.10
C ASN A 48 8.84 -18.48 -1.24
N THR A 49 10.13 -18.58 -0.92
CA THR A 49 10.89 -17.49 -0.27
C THR A 49 10.29 -17.09 1.08
N ASN A 50 9.93 -18.06 1.95
CA ASN A 50 9.36 -17.75 3.28
C ASN A 50 10.34 -18.05 4.42
N THR A 51 10.53 -17.07 5.31
CA THR A 51 11.40 -17.18 6.48
C THR A 51 10.59 -17.18 7.78
N GLY A 52 10.71 -18.25 8.55
CA GLY A 52 10.18 -18.38 9.91
C GLY A 52 9.29 -19.60 10.08
N LEU A 53 8.06 -19.43 10.58
CA LEU A 53 7.22 -20.56 10.98
C LEU A 53 5.82 -20.48 10.38
N ALA A 54 5.37 -21.55 9.75
CA ALA A 54 4.02 -21.77 9.23
C ALA A 54 3.49 -20.64 8.32
N ASN A 55 4.37 -19.98 7.56
CA ASN A 55 3.93 -19.00 6.58
C ASN A 55 3.43 -19.69 5.30
N ARG A 56 2.31 -19.23 4.75
CA ARG A 56 1.74 -19.67 3.47
C ARG A 56 1.77 -18.51 2.47
N GLY A 57 1.99 -18.78 1.19
CA GLY A 57 2.13 -17.76 0.15
C GLY A 57 3.60 -17.50 -0.17
N ASP A 58 3.88 -16.39 -0.84
CA ASP A 58 5.23 -16.04 -1.29
C ASP A 58 5.80 -14.82 -0.56
N TYR A 59 7.12 -14.80 -0.33
CA TYR A 59 7.86 -13.69 0.28
C TYR A 59 7.39 -13.29 1.68
N ASN A 60 7.16 -14.23 2.60
CA ASN A 60 6.80 -13.89 3.99
C ASN A 60 7.97 -13.96 4.98
N SER A 61 7.92 -13.12 6.01
CA SER A 61 8.93 -13.04 7.08
C SER A 61 8.29 -13.01 8.46
N GLY A 62 8.52 -14.05 9.26
CA GLY A 62 8.00 -14.16 10.63
C GLY A 62 7.16 -15.42 10.82
N TRP A 63 6.02 -15.33 11.51
CA TRP A 63 5.22 -16.50 11.92
C TRP A 63 3.78 -16.41 11.43
N TYR A 64 3.22 -17.51 10.91
CA TYR A 64 1.81 -17.68 10.55
C TYR A 64 1.24 -16.67 9.52
N ASN A 65 2.09 -16.01 8.71
CA ASN A 65 1.60 -15.11 7.66
C ASN A 65 1.08 -15.94 6.47
N ALA A 66 -0.12 -15.66 5.97
CA ALA A 66 -0.81 -16.51 4.98
C ALA A 66 -1.07 -15.86 3.60
N GLY A 67 -0.87 -14.54 3.50
CA GLY A 67 -0.84 -13.80 2.24
C GLY A 67 0.58 -13.76 1.64
N ASN A 68 0.84 -12.79 0.79
CA ASN A 68 2.11 -12.59 0.09
C ASN A 68 2.78 -11.29 0.53
N TYR A 69 4.11 -11.25 0.52
CA TYR A 69 4.89 -10.06 0.92
C TYR A 69 4.57 -9.57 2.34
N SER A 70 4.32 -10.44 3.31
CA SER A 70 3.91 -10.03 4.66
C SER A 70 4.98 -10.28 5.73
N THR A 71 5.25 -9.25 6.56
CA THR A 71 6.27 -9.25 7.61
C THR A 71 5.65 -9.14 9.01
N GLY A 72 5.88 -10.15 9.85
CA GLY A 72 5.54 -10.16 11.26
C GLY A 72 4.77 -11.42 11.69
N ILE A 73 3.65 -11.28 12.38
CA ILE A 73 2.97 -12.42 13.04
C ILE A 73 1.49 -12.51 12.63
N ALA A 74 1.06 -13.62 12.05
CA ALA A 74 -0.34 -13.94 11.75
C ALA A 74 -1.04 -12.91 10.85
N ASN A 75 -0.36 -12.43 9.80
CA ASN A 75 -0.95 -11.57 8.79
C ASN A 75 -1.49 -12.42 7.62
N ALA A 76 -2.80 -12.40 7.40
CA ALA A 76 -3.47 -13.17 6.37
C ALA A 76 -3.64 -12.41 5.04
N GLY A 77 -3.47 -11.08 5.05
CA GLY A 77 -3.51 -10.25 3.85
C GLY A 77 -2.16 -10.14 3.14
N ASP A 78 -2.21 -9.55 1.95
CA ASP A 78 -1.07 -9.27 1.10
C ASP A 78 -0.45 -7.90 1.44
N ILE A 79 0.89 -7.83 1.41
CA ILE A 79 1.67 -6.59 1.62
C ILE A 79 1.46 -6.01 3.03
N ASP A 80 1.53 -6.84 4.08
CA ASP A 80 1.34 -6.38 5.46
C ASP A 80 2.66 -6.26 6.25
N THR A 81 2.75 -5.29 7.15
CA THR A 81 3.83 -5.21 8.15
C THR A 81 3.27 -5.01 9.55
N GLY A 82 3.37 -6.04 10.40
CA GLY A 82 2.76 -5.99 11.72
C GLY A 82 2.30 -7.34 12.27
N ALA A 83 1.20 -7.36 13.03
CA ALA A 83 0.62 -8.62 13.48
C ALA A 83 -0.91 -8.66 13.56
N PHE A 84 -1.46 -9.86 13.34
CA PHE A 84 -2.89 -10.19 13.40
C PHE A 84 -3.74 -9.39 12.40
N ILE A 85 -3.23 -9.23 11.18
CA ILE A 85 -3.87 -8.47 10.10
C ILE A 85 -4.66 -9.41 9.17
N THR A 86 -5.82 -8.99 8.64
CA THR A 86 -6.63 -9.81 7.70
C THR A 86 -7.05 -9.12 6.39
N GLY A 87 -6.71 -7.85 6.19
CA GLY A 87 -6.89 -7.16 4.89
C GLY A 87 -5.52 -6.79 4.30
N ASP A 88 -5.49 -6.13 3.16
CA ASP A 88 -4.25 -5.91 2.41
C ASP A 88 -3.59 -4.54 2.64
N MET A 89 -2.28 -4.44 2.40
CA MET A 89 -1.48 -3.20 2.38
C MET A 89 -1.39 -2.45 3.73
N ASN A 90 -1.41 -3.16 4.86
CA ASN A 90 -1.52 -2.58 6.20
C ASN A 90 -0.18 -2.41 6.95
N ASN A 91 -0.17 -1.46 7.88
CA ASN A 91 0.90 -1.26 8.86
C ASN A 91 0.34 -1.30 10.30
N GLY A 92 0.77 -2.23 11.16
CA GLY A 92 0.46 -2.18 12.60
C GLY A 92 -0.13 -3.45 13.20
N PHE A 93 -1.25 -3.35 13.90
CA PHE A 93 -1.78 -4.47 14.70
C PHE A 93 -3.30 -4.60 14.59
N LEU A 94 -3.80 -5.84 14.52
CA LEU A 94 -5.23 -6.17 14.62
C LEU A 94 -6.12 -5.56 13.52
N TRP A 95 -5.54 -5.21 12.37
CA TRP A 95 -6.27 -4.63 11.24
C TRP A 95 -7.12 -5.66 10.49
N ARG A 96 -8.31 -5.26 10.04
CA ARG A 96 -9.28 -6.17 9.39
C ARG A 96 -9.76 -5.74 8.02
N GLY A 97 -9.53 -4.48 7.65
CA GLY A 97 -9.73 -3.98 6.29
C GLY A 97 -8.40 -3.71 5.61
N ASP A 98 -8.48 -3.24 4.37
CA ASP A 98 -7.29 -2.87 3.61
C ASP A 98 -6.83 -1.46 3.98
N ARG A 99 -5.53 -1.18 3.76
CA ARG A 99 -4.96 0.18 3.80
C ARG A 99 -5.19 0.90 5.14
N GLN A 100 -5.01 0.18 6.24
CA GLN A 100 -5.06 0.65 7.63
C GLN A 100 -3.66 0.89 8.21
N GLY A 101 -3.57 1.82 9.16
CA GLY A 101 -2.29 2.27 9.73
C GLY A 101 -1.41 3.09 8.78
N LEU A 102 -2.00 3.63 7.72
CA LEU A 102 -1.32 4.55 6.79
C LEU A 102 -1.16 5.94 7.41
N TRP A 103 -0.13 6.65 6.96
CA TRP A 103 0.09 8.05 7.33
C TRP A 103 -0.22 8.99 6.16
N SER A 104 -0.86 10.13 6.47
CA SER A 104 -1.13 11.22 5.55
C SER A 104 -1.09 12.55 6.28
N ALA A 105 -0.84 13.64 5.54
CA ALA A 105 -0.87 14.98 6.08
C ALA A 105 -1.34 15.97 5.00
N GLY A 106 -2.26 16.86 5.35
CA GLY A 106 -2.78 17.89 4.46
C GLY A 106 -2.91 19.23 5.17
N TYR A 107 -2.68 20.32 4.44
CA TYR A 107 -2.95 21.68 4.90
C TYR A 107 -3.60 22.49 3.79
N ALA A 108 -4.78 23.04 4.08
CA ALA A 108 -5.58 23.82 3.14
C ALA A 108 -5.93 25.21 3.69
N ILE A 109 -5.68 26.18 2.82
CA ILE A 109 -6.27 27.51 2.63
C ILE A 109 -7.80 27.58 2.53
N HIS A 110 -8.61 27.49 3.59
CA HIS A 110 -10.05 27.80 3.42
C HIS A 110 -10.28 29.31 3.34
N VAL A 111 -10.59 29.82 2.14
CA VAL A 111 -11.10 31.18 1.96
C VAL A 111 -12.64 31.11 1.96
N PRO A 112 -13.33 31.71 2.96
CA PRO A 112 -14.79 31.74 2.97
C PRO A 112 -15.33 32.62 1.84
N GLU A 113 -16.58 32.37 1.45
CA GLU A 113 -17.28 33.15 0.43
C GLU A 113 -17.25 34.66 0.76
N ILE A 114 -16.87 35.48 -0.24
CA ILE A 114 -16.91 36.94 -0.13
C ILE A 114 -18.17 37.43 -0.86
N PRO A 115 -19.22 37.84 -0.14
CA PRO A 115 -20.41 38.42 -0.74
C PRO A 115 -20.13 39.84 -1.24
N ALA A 116 -20.60 40.15 -2.44
CA ALA A 116 -20.58 41.47 -3.04
C ALA A 116 -22.01 41.89 -3.38
N HIS A 117 -22.42 43.05 -2.87
CA HIS A 117 -23.75 43.60 -3.11
C HIS A 117 -23.63 44.95 -3.83
N VAL A 118 -24.36 45.10 -4.93
CA VAL A 118 -24.45 46.33 -5.71
C VAL A 118 -25.93 46.66 -5.89
N ASP A 119 -26.37 47.76 -5.29
CA ASP A 119 -27.68 48.33 -5.54
C ASP A 119 -27.57 49.35 -6.68
N VAL A 120 -28.44 49.22 -7.69
CA VAL A 120 -28.66 50.24 -8.73
C VAL A 120 -30.05 50.82 -8.54
N ASP A 121 -30.12 52.07 -8.11
CA ASP A 121 -31.37 52.82 -7.95
C ASP A 121 -31.63 53.72 -9.16
N ILE A 122 -32.73 53.46 -9.87
CA ILE A 122 -33.16 54.25 -11.04
C ILE A 122 -34.36 55.13 -10.65
N PRO A 123 -34.22 56.46 -10.54
CA PRO A 123 -35.31 57.34 -10.11
C PRO A 123 -36.42 57.46 -11.17
N ILE A 124 -37.68 57.42 -10.72
CA ILE A 124 -38.86 57.67 -11.57
C ILE A 124 -39.40 59.07 -11.27
N ASN A 125 -39.46 59.92 -12.30
CA ASN A 125 -40.10 61.24 -12.24
C ASN A 125 -40.76 61.54 -13.60
N ILE A 126 -42.04 61.18 -13.75
CA ILE A 126 -42.79 61.36 -15.01
C ILE A 126 -43.99 62.29 -14.76
N PRO A 127 -43.91 63.57 -15.18
CA PRO A 127 -45.02 64.52 -15.04
C PRO A 127 -46.10 64.27 -16.09
N VAL A 128 -47.36 64.25 -15.65
CA VAL A 128 -48.55 64.08 -16.51
C VAL A 128 -49.46 65.28 -16.33
N THR A 129 -49.84 65.91 -17.45
CA THR A 129 -50.76 67.05 -17.49
C THR A 129 -51.87 66.80 -18.50
N ALA A 130 -53.12 66.87 -18.04
CA ALA A 130 -54.31 66.78 -18.89
C ALA A 130 -55.05 68.12 -18.91
N GLY A 131 -55.28 68.64 -20.12
CA GLY A 131 -56.03 69.88 -20.35
C GLY A 131 -57.45 69.60 -20.85
N PHE A 132 -58.40 70.46 -20.47
CA PHE A 132 -59.76 70.44 -20.99
C PHE A 132 -59.91 71.39 -22.18
N THR A 133 -60.64 70.98 -23.21
CA THR A 133 -60.99 71.84 -24.34
C THR A 133 -62.26 72.63 -24.03
N ASN A 134 -62.25 73.94 -24.28
CA ASN A 134 -63.39 74.81 -23.99
C ASN A 134 -64.58 74.54 -24.92
N THR A 135 -65.78 74.52 -24.35
CA THR A 135 -67.05 74.48 -25.11
C THR A 135 -67.69 75.86 -25.11
N VAL A 136 -68.04 76.37 -26.29
CA VAL A 136 -68.75 77.65 -26.48
C VAL A 136 -70.13 77.38 -27.03
N TYR A 137 -71.17 77.90 -26.38
CA TYR A 137 -72.54 77.81 -26.88
C TYR A 137 -72.93 79.11 -27.57
N SER A 138 -73.02 79.08 -28.91
CA SER A 138 -73.40 80.25 -29.71
C SER A 138 -74.85 80.65 -29.43
N GLY A 139 -75.06 81.91 -29.04
CA GLY A 139 -76.39 82.46 -28.78
C GLY A 139 -77.28 82.55 -30.02
N ILE A 140 -78.59 82.66 -29.80
CA ILE A 140 -79.62 82.71 -30.86
C ILE A 140 -79.97 84.18 -31.16
N THR A 141 -80.20 84.48 -32.44
CA THR A 141 -80.75 85.75 -32.91
C THR A 141 -82.08 85.52 -33.64
N MET A 142 -83.05 86.42 -33.44
CA MET A 142 -84.27 86.48 -34.24
C MET A 142 -84.25 87.74 -35.09
N GLN A 143 -84.63 87.65 -36.37
CA GLN A 143 -84.63 88.77 -37.31
C GLN A 143 -85.93 89.59 -37.24
N ASP A 144 -85.88 90.82 -37.77
CA ASP A 144 -87.00 91.75 -37.83
C ASP A 144 -88.19 91.18 -38.65
N ILE A 145 -89.42 91.53 -38.25
CA ILE A 145 -90.65 91.14 -38.97
C ILE A 145 -91.46 92.38 -39.34
N ASN A 146 -91.77 92.52 -40.63
CA ASN A 146 -92.48 93.66 -41.22
C ASN A 146 -93.93 93.28 -41.56
N PHE A 147 -94.90 94.19 -41.37
CA PHE A 147 -96.29 93.96 -41.78
C PHE A 147 -96.99 95.19 -42.36
N GLY A 148 -97.89 94.95 -43.33
CA GLY A 148 -98.67 95.95 -44.06
C GLY A 148 -99.38 95.35 -45.29
N PHE A 149 -100.44 96.01 -45.78
CA PHE A 149 -101.22 95.57 -46.95
C PHE A 149 -101.06 96.53 -48.14
N THR A 150 -101.01 95.98 -49.36
CA THR A 150 -100.58 96.71 -50.58
C THR A 150 -101.72 97.08 -51.55
N ALA A 151 -102.95 97.27 -51.06
CA ALA A 151 -104.12 97.59 -51.89
C ALA A 151 -104.84 98.86 -51.41
N ALA A 152 -104.96 99.86 -52.27
CA ALA A 152 -105.67 101.11 -51.98
C ALA A 152 -107.15 101.02 -52.39
N ILE A 153 -108.06 101.19 -51.43
CA ILE A 153 -109.51 101.31 -51.68
C ILE A 153 -110.00 102.61 -51.02
N GLY A 154 -110.13 103.66 -51.82
CA GLY A 154 -110.68 104.94 -51.37
C GLY A 154 -109.83 105.71 -50.34
N PRO A 155 -110.37 106.77 -49.74
CA PRO A 155 -109.61 107.77 -48.99
C PRO A 155 -109.38 107.40 -47.50
N ILE A 156 -108.87 106.19 -47.23
CA ILE A 156 -108.46 105.76 -45.88
C ILE A 156 -106.93 105.51 -45.88
N PRO A 157 -106.14 106.14 -44.98
CA PRO A 157 -104.69 105.95 -44.93
C PRO A 157 -104.27 104.53 -44.54
N VAL A 158 -103.20 104.03 -45.17
CA VAL A 158 -102.59 102.72 -44.88
C VAL A 158 -101.59 102.84 -43.73
N LEU A 159 -101.64 101.91 -42.77
CA LEU A 159 -100.69 101.80 -41.66
C LEU A 159 -99.72 100.63 -41.89
N THR A 160 -98.42 100.86 -41.70
CA THR A 160 -97.34 99.85 -41.83
C THR A 160 -96.40 99.93 -40.62
N GLY A 161 -95.77 98.82 -40.24
CA GLY A 161 -94.89 98.77 -39.06
C GLY A 161 -93.95 97.56 -39.02
N THR A 162 -93.03 97.59 -38.05
CA THR A 162 -91.93 96.62 -37.87
C THR A 162 -91.79 96.22 -36.40
N ILE A 163 -91.39 94.97 -36.15
CA ILE A 163 -90.88 94.51 -34.84
C ILE A 163 -89.38 94.26 -34.98
N ASN A 164 -88.58 94.91 -34.13
CA ASN A 164 -87.13 94.83 -34.16
C ASN A 164 -86.59 93.55 -33.49
N SER A 165 -85.45 93.09 -33.98
CA SER A 165 -84.69 91.90 -33.57
C SER A 165 -84.13 91.94 -32.15
N LEU A 166 -83.92 90.75 -31.58
CA LEU A 166 -83.28 90.51 -30.27
C LEU A 166 -82.14 89.49 -30.42
N THR A 167 -81.02 89.75 -29.74
CA THR A 167 -79.81 88.92 -29.74
C THR A 167 -79.34 88.64 -28.33
N LEU A 168 -79.10 87.37 -28.00
CA LEU A 168 -78.43 86.94 -26.76
C LEU A 168 -76.96 86.59 -27.07
N PRO A 169 -75.98 87.10 -26.30
CA PRO A 169 -74.57 86.79 -26.52
C PRO A 169 -74.20 85.36 -26.08
N PRO A 170 -73.11 84.76 -26.63
CA PRO A 170 -72.63 83.44 -26.24
C PRO A 170 -72.18 83.34 -24.77
N ILE A 171 -72.24 82.12 -24.21
CA ILE A 171 -71.68 81.79 -22.90
C ILE A 171 -70.59 80.73 -23.08
N THR A 172 -69.46 80.91 -22.39
CA THR A 172 -68.30 80.01 -22.41
C THR A 172 -68.06 79.43 -21.02
N ALA A 173 -67.74 78.13 -20.94
CA ALA A 173 -67.34 77.47 -19.70
C ALA A 173 -65.95 76.82 -19.84
N THR A 174 -65.11 76.99 -18.81
CA THR A 174 -63.74 76.46 -18.69
C THR A 174 -63.64 75.51 -17.50
N GLY A 175 -62.94 74.38 -17.68
CA GLY A 175 -62.65 73.40 -16.62
C GLY A 175 -61.22 73.51 -16.08
N PRO A 176 -60.94 73.09 -14.83
CA PRO A 176 -59.60 73.15 -14.25
C PRO A 176 -58.68 72.07 -14.85
N ALA A 177 -57.45 72.44 -15.21
CA ALA A 177 -56.44 71.47 -15.65
C ALA A 177 -56.01 70.56 -14.49
N ILE A 178 -55.73 69.29 -14.79
CA ILE A 178 -55.24 68.31 -13.81
C ILE A 178 -53.78 67.99 -14.14
N SER A 179 -52.89 68.21 -13.18
CA SER A 179 -51.51 67.75 -13.20
C SER A 179 -51.24 66.80 -12.04
N PHE A 180 -50.50 65.73 -12.31
CA PHE A 180 -49.99 64.82 -11.30
C PHE A 180 -48.66 64.23 -11.77
N ASN A 181 -47.87 63.70 -10.84
CA ASN A 181 -46.59 63.08 -11.15
C ASN A 181 -46.67 61.57 -10.90
N ILE A 182 -46.07 60.78 -11.77
CA ILE A 182 -45.80 59.36 -11.52
C ILE A 182 -44.38 59.28 -10.97
N GLY A 183 -44.28 58.91 -9.69
CA GLY A 183 -43.06 58.97 -8.88
C GLY A 183 -42.87 60.30 -8.16
N ASP A 184 -41.87 60.36 -7.29
CA ASP A 184 -41.52 61.53 -6.48
C ASP A 184 -40.43 62.38 -7.17
N PRO A 185 -40.69 63.67 -7.49
CA PRO A 185 -39.67 64.57 -8.01
C PRO A 185 -38.45 64.79 -7.09
N ALA A 186 -38.58 64.56 -5.78
CA ALA A 186 -37.46 64.63 -4.83
C ALA A 186 -36.61 63.34 -4.78
N GLY A 187 -36.94 62.32 -5.58
CA GLY A 187 -36.11 61.14 -5.81
C GLY A 187 -36.36 59.96 -4.87
N SER A 188 -37.38 59.99 -4.00
CA SER A 188 -37.67 58.82 -3.13
C SER A 188 -38.29 57.63 -3.89
N THR A 189 -38.87 57.86 -5.07
CA THR A 189 -39.38 56.77 -5.92
C THR A 189 -38.29 56.29 -6.86
N VAL A 190 -37.66 55.16 -6.52
CA VAL A 190 -36.65 54.49 -7.34
C VAL A 190 -37.10 53.07 -7.68
N ILE A 191 -36.74 52.60 -8.88
CA ILE A 191 -36.63 51.16 -9.15
C ILE A 191 -35.27 50.73 -8.62
N ARG A 192 -35.25 50.00 -7.51
CA ARG A 192 -34.04 49.33 -7.02
C ARG A 192 -33.87 48.01 -7.77
N ILE A 193 -32.72 47.84 -8.42
CA ILE A 193 -32.27 46.58 -9.00
C ILE A 193 -31.11 46.08 -8.14
N PRO A 194 -31.37 45.20 -7.16
CA PRO A 194 -30.31 44.62 -6.34
C PRO A 194 -29.57 43.56 -7.16
N ALA A 195 -28.27 43.73 -7.32
CA ALA A 195 -27.37 42.70 -7.83
C ALA A 195 -26.59 42.09 -6.65
N THR A 196 -26.70 40.77 -6.50
CA THR A 196 -25.86 39.98 -5.60
C THR A 196 -24.87 39.18 -6.43
N ALA A 197 -23.59 39.40 -6.20
CA ALA A 197 -22.52 38.55 -6.69
C ALA A 197 -21.78 37.97 -5.49
N SER A 198 -21.10 36.85 -5.67
CA SER A 198 -20.15 36.37 -4.68
C SER A 198 -18.93 35.77 -5.37
N ILE A 199 -17.80 35.91 -4.70
CA ILE A 199 -16.61 35.12 -5.02
C ILE A 199 -16.67 33.97 -4.02
N GLY A 200 -17.01 32.78 -4.54
CA GLY A 200 -17.35 31.60 -3.76
C GLY A 200 -16.22 31.11 -2.84
N PRO A 201 -16.50 30.15 -1.95
CA PRO A 201 -15.48 29.58 -1.08
C PRO A 201 -14.43 28.87 -1.93
N VAL A 202 -13.16 29.07 -1.59
CA VAL A 202 -12.03 28.49 -2.33
C VAL A 202 -11.06 27.86 -1.35
N ASP A 203 -10.87 26.55 -1.49
CA ASP A 203 -9.87 25.79 -0.75
C ASP A 203 -8.54 25.74 -1.52
N TRP A 204 -7.52 26.42 -1.01
CA TRP A 204 -6.15 26.34 -1.54
C TRP A 204 -5.33 25.31 -0.77
N THR A 205 -5.24 24.09 -1.31
CA THR A 205 -4.38 23.03 -0.78
C THR A 205 -2.90 23.41 -0.96
N ILE A 206 -2.21 23.71 0.14
CA ILE A 206 -0.78 24.08 0.15
C ILE A 206 0.08 22.83 0.28
N VAL A 207 -0.34 21.86 1.11
CA VAL A 207 0.33 20.59 1.32
C VAL A 207 -0.69 19.47 1.15
N ASN A 208 -0.37 18.48 0.33
CA ASN A 208 -1.11 17.23 0.20
C ASN A 208 -0.13 16.06 0.16
N ILE A 209 -0.01 15.34 1.27
CA ILE A 209 0.73 14.10 1.39
C ILE A 209 -0.30 12.97 1.52
N PRO A 210 -0.58 12.22 0.44
CA PRO A 210 -1.65 11.23 0.41
C PRO A 210 -1.32 10.00 1.25
N ALA A 211 -2.36 9.29 1.71
CA ALA A 211 -2.23 8.03 2.42
C ALA A 211 -1.74 6.91 1.47
N VAL A 212 -0.43 6.65 1.50
CA VAL A 212 0.21 5.53 0.80
C VAL A 212 0.53 4.41 1.78
N THR A 213 0.70 3.19 1.25
CA THR A 213 1.14 2.06 2.08
C THR A 213 2.61 2.23 2.49
N GLY A 214 2.92 1.81 3.71
CA GLY A 214 4.22 2.05 4.35
C GLY A 214 4.43 3.48 4.86
N LEU A 215 5.51 3.66 5.63
CA LEU A 215 5.94 4.96 6.17
C LEU A 215 7.39 5.22 5.77
N PHE A 216 7.62 6.36 5.11
CA PHE A 216 8.89 6.72 4.47
C PHE A 216 9.41 5.69 3.46
N ASN A 217 8.49 4.95 2.82
CA ASN A 217 8.82 4.07 1.71
C ASN A 217 9.06 4.87 0.42
N SER A 218 10.03 4.41 -0.37
CA SER A 218 10.51 4.99 -1.63
C SER A 218 10.50 3.95 -2.76
N THR A 219 9.56 3.02 -2.69
CA THR A 219 9.37 1.92 -3.64
C THR A 219 8.51 2.35 -4.84
N THR A 220 8.68 1.68 -5.99
CA THR A 220 7.85 1.93 -7.19
C THR A 220 6.50 1.21 -7.19
N SER A 221 6.29 0.24 -6.29
CA SER A 221 5.04 -0.51 -6.15
C SER A 221 4.55 -0.46 -4.70
N PRO A 222 3.24 -0.71 -4.44
CA PRO A 222 2.69 -0.75 -3.09
C PRO A 222 3.55 -1.62 -2.18
N SER A 223 3.92 -1.09 -1.02
CA SER A 223 4.86 -1.71 -0.08
C SER A 223 4.54 -1.24 1.33
N SER A 224 4.48 -2.14 2.31
CA SER A 224 4.20 -1.81 3.71
C SER A 224 5.48 -1.58 4.51
N GLY A 225 5.33 -1.31 5.81
CA GLY A 225 6.43 -1.19 6.74
C GLY A 225 7.09 0.20 6.74
N LEU A 226 8.41 0.24 6.89
CA LEU A 226 9.18 1.42 7.29
C LEU A 226 10.48 1.55 6.50
N PHE A 227 10.75 2.72 5.92
CA PHE A 227 12.02 3.07 5.25
C PHE A 227 12.47 2.09 4.14
N ASN A 228 11.52 1.48 3.43
CA ASN A 228 11.83 0.60 2.31
C ASN A 228 12.07 1.40 1.00
N GLY A 229 12.72 0.84 0.00
CA GLY A 229 12.99 1.51 -1.28
C GLY A 229 13.29 0.54 -2.41
N GLY A 230 13.34 1.05 -3.65
CA GLY A 230 13.69 0.24 -4.84
C GLY A 230 12.51 -0.08 -5.76
N THR A 231 12.70 -1.06 -6.65
CA THR A 231 11.76 -1.39 -7.72
C THR A 231 10.91 -2.61 -7.38
N GLY A 232 9.63 -2.43 -7.01
CA GLY A 232 8.70 -3.54 -6.74
C GLY A 232 8.08 -3.49 -5.34
N THR A 233 7.47 -4.61 -4.94
CA THR A 233 6.71 -4.77 -3.68
C THR A 233 7.62 -5.18 -2.53
N VAL A 234 7.47 -4.54 -1.38
CA VAL A 234 8.30 -4.75 -0.19
C VAL A 234 7.47 -4.67 1.11
N SER A 235 7.82 -5.43 2.15
CA SER A 235 7.31 -5.23 3.51
C SER A 235 8.42 -5.31 4.56
N GLY A 236 8.13 -4.87 5.78
CA GLY A 236 9.09 -4.86 6.89
C GLY A 236 9.90 -3.58 6.99
N ILE A 237 11.18 -3.62 7.38
CA ILE A 237 11.94 -2.41 7.77
C ILE A 237 13.29 -2.31 7.06
N GLY A 238 13.53 -1.18 6.38
CA GLY A 238 14.84 -0.80 5.86
C GLY A 238 15.32 -1.62 4.67
N ASN A 239 14.40 -2.18 3.90
CA ASN A 239 14.68 -3.06 2.76
C ASN A 239 14.83 -2.25 1.46
N VAL A 240 15.82 -2.57 0.64
CA VAL A 240 16.13 -1.88 -0.64
C VAL A 240 16.14 -2.87 -1.79
N GLY A 241 15.21 -2.76 -2.73
CA GLY A 241 15.18 -3.56 -3.94
C GLY A 241 13.78 -4.00 -4.38
N ALA A 242 13.61 -5.28 -4.70
CA ALA A 242 12.45 -5.84 -5.38
C ALA A 242 11.93 -7.12 -4.72
N ASN A 243 10.62 -7.25 -4.48
CA ASN A 243 10.01 -8.48 -3.98
C ASN A 243 10.66 -8.97 -2.67
N ILE A 244 10.58 -8.15 -1.62
CA ILE A 244 11.30 -8.36 -0.35
C ILE A 244 10.34 -8.35 0.85
N SER A 245 10.55 -9.23 1.83
CA SER A 245 10.00 -9.05 3.19
C SER A 245 11.08 -9.15 4.26
N GLY A 246 10.76 -8.70 5.48
CA GLY A 246 11.62 -8.78 6.66
C GLY A 246 12.42 -7.51 6.92
N TYR A 247 13.70 -7.62 7.25
CA TYR A 247 14.45 -6.52 7.88
C TYR A 247 15.85 -6.33 7.29
N GLN A 248 16.14 -5.11 6.83
CA GLN A 248 17.46 -4.64 6.36
C GLN A 248 18.06 -5.43 5.19
N ASN A 249 17.22 -5.83 4.25
CA ASN A 249 17.57 -6.63 3.07
C ASN A 249 17.90 -5.75 1.85
N PHE A 250 18.83 -6.17 0.99
CA PHE A 250 19.24 -5.42 -0.20
C PHE A 250 19.27 -6.31 -1.47
N GLY A 251 18.31 -6.24 -2.38
CA GLY A 251 18.34 -7.11 -3.57
C GLY A 251 17.02 -7.42 -4.27
N SER A 252 16.81 -8.68 -4.65
CA SER A 252 15.59 -9.11 -5.35
C SER A 252 15.15 -10.52 -4.96
N LEU A 253 13.86 -10.73 -4.67
CA LEU A 253 13.29 -12.05 -4.31
C LEU A 253 13.87 -12.56 -2.97
N ILE A 254 13.52 -11.88 -1.87
CA ILE A 254 14.16 -12.06 -0.54
C ILE A 254 13.13 -12.13 0.60
N SER A 255 13.35 -12.98 1.60
CA SER A 255 12.72 -12.85 2.94
C SER A 255 13.74 -12.94 4.08
N GLY A 256 13.36 -12.50 5.28
CA GLY A 256 14.13 -12.61 6.53
C GLY A 256 14.97 -11.39 6.88
N TYR A 257 16.17 -11.59 7.45
CA TYR A 257 16.98 -10.54 8.07
C TYR A 257 18.38 -10.41 7.43
N GLN A 258 18.79 -9.18 7.09
CA GLN A 258 20.11 -8.78 6.58
C GLN A 258 20.65 -9.62 5.40
N ASN A 259 19.79 -9.90 4.43
CA ASN A 259 20.16 -10.55 3.18
C ASN A 259 20.65 -9.51 2.14
N TYR A 260 21.51 -9.91 1.19
CA TYR A 260 21.93 -9.05 0.06
C TYR A 260 22.01 -9.90 -1.21
N GLY A 261 21.43 -9.54 -2.37
CA GLY A 261 21.60 -10.29 -3.62
C GLY A 261 20.29 -10.73 -4.28
N SER A 262 20.14 -12.00 -4.66
CA SER A 262 18.88 -12.50 -5.21
C SER A 262 18.58 -13.97 -4.91
N LEU A 263 17.28 -14.32 -4.89
CA LEU A 263 16.72 -15.64 -4.54
C LEU A 263 17.24 -16.14 -3.17
N GLN A 264 16.73 -15.51 -2.11
CA GLN A 264 17.20 -15.70 -0.72
C GLN A 264 16.08 -15.85 0.30
N SER A 265 16.23 -16.78 1.25
CA SER A 265 15.30 -16.90 2.38
C SER A 265 16.00 -16.90 3.74
N GLY A 266 16.54 -15.75 4.13
CA GLY A 266 16.47 -15.26 5.52
C GLY A 266 17.20 -16.00 6.61
N LEU A 267 18.17 -15.32 7.24
CA LEU A 267 19.49 -15.89 7.51
C LEU A 267 20.29 -16.03 6.18
N ALA A 268 20.32 -15.11 5.20
CA ALA A 268 21.20 -15.29 4.01
C ALA A 268 21.49 -14.05 3.11
N ASN A 269 22.55 -13.30 3.44
CA ASN A 269 23.88 -13.43 2.82
C ASN A 269 24.02 -13.67 1.28
N LEU A 270 25.04 -13.03 0.66
CA LEU A 270 25.29 -12.72 -0.77
C LEU A 270 25.40 -13.85 -1.82
N GLY A 271 24.27 -14.40 -2.29
CA GLY A 271 24.19 -15.73 -2.91
C GLY A 271 24.36 -15.90 -4.43
N ASN A 272 23.96 -17.10 -4.90
CA ASN A 272 23.68 -17.47 -6.29
C ASN A 272 22.54 -18.52 -6.42
N THR A 273 22.04 -19.10 -5.30
CA THR A 273 20.63 -19.47 -5.02
C THR A 273 20.62 -20.07 -3.60
N VAL A 274 20.01 -19.44 -2.59
CA VAL A 274 20.27 -19.80 -1.18
C VAL A 274 19.00 -19.68 -0.34
N SER A 275 18.73 -20.59 0.58
CA SER A 275 17.75 -20.32 1.67
C SER A 275 18.52 -19.92 2.95
N GLY A 276 18.04 -20.05 4.19
CA GLY A 276 18.67 -19.46 5.40
C GLY A 276 18.81 -20.34 6.67
N ILE A 277 19.93 -20.94 7.07
CA ILE A 277 21.09 -21.45 6.32
C ILE A 277 22.35 -20.65 6.51
N LEU A 278 22.30 -19.35 6.23
CA LEU A 278 23.44 -18.52 5.85
C LEU A 278 24.10 -19.11 4.59
N ASN A 279 24.21 -18.33 3.50
CA ASN A 279 25.51 -17.77 3.11
C ASN A 279 25.64 -17.25 1.68
N THR A 280 26.62 -16.36 1.56
CA THR A 280 27.21 -15.87 0.32
C THR A 280 27.73 -17.00 -0.56
N GLY A 281 27.73 -16.83 -1.88
CA GLY A 281 28.32 -17.80 -2.81
C GLY A 281 28.13 -17.41 -4.27
N VAL A 282 28.75 -16.30 -4.70
CA VAL A 282 28.63 -15.66 -6.02
C VAL A 282 29.25 -16.44 -7.20
N ALA A 283 28.87 -17.72 -7.36
CA ALA A 283 29.26 -18.70 -8.40
C ALA A 283 30.76 -19.15 -8.41
N THR A 284 31.14 -20.34 -8.92
CA THR A 284 30.39 -21.43 -9.58
C THR A 284 30.85 -22.80 -9.04
N PRO A 285 29.95 -23.79 -8.87
CA PRO A 285 28.48 -23.68 -8.83
C PRO A 285 27.99 -22.84 -7.63
N ALA A 286 26.69 -22.65 -7.42
CA ALA A 286 26.13 -22.31 -6.10
C ALA A 286 24.59 -22.37 -6.05
N ASN A 287 24.08 -23.37 -5.33
CA ASN A 287 22.74 -23.57 -4.78
C ASN A 287 22.93 -24.05 -3.34
N VAL A 288 22.64 -23.26 -2.32
CA VAL A 288 23.07 -23.56 -0.94
C VAL A 288 21.91 -23.67 0.04
N SER A 289 21.89 -24.80 0.73
CA SER A 289 21.05 -25.07 1.89
C SER A 289 21.91 -25.50 3.08
N GLY A 290 21.39 -25.42 4.32
CA GLY A 290 22.29 -25.52 5.46
C GLY A 290 21.77 -25.22 6.86
N MET A 291 22.60 -25.38 7.90
CA MET A 291 23.98 -25.93 7.94
C MET A 291 25.14 -25.12 7.32
N TRP A 292 24.90 -23.90 6.83
CA TRP A 292 25.93 -22.92 6.42
C TRP A 292 26.87 -23.27 5.24
N ASN A 293 27.03 -22.33 4.29
CA ASN A 293 28.32 -21.77 3.78
C ASN A 293 28.53 -21.68 2.25
N VAL A 294 29.46 -20.79 1.89
CA VAL A 294 30.10 -20.69 0.58
C VAL A 294 30.65 -22.06 0.14
N GLY A 295 30.46 -22.54 -1.09
CA GLY A 295 29.62 -21.99 -2.14
C GLY A 295 29.86 -22.65 -3.51
N SER A 296 29.47 -23.92 -3.66
CA SER A 296 29.69 -24.75 -4.86
C SER A 296 28.54 -25.74 -5.16
N ASN A 297 27.31 -25.41 -4.73
CA ASN A 297 26.10 -26.28 -4.59
C ASN A 297 26.15 -27.25 -3.40
N VAL A 298 25.59 -26.89 -2.23
CA VAL A 298 25.67 -27.73 -1.01
C VAL A 298 24.41 -27.59 -0.14
N ALA A 299 23.76 -28.71 0.24
CA ALA A 299 22.94 -28.81 1.46
C ALA A 299 23.69 -29.69 2.48
N GLY A 300 24.43 -29.05 3.39
CA GLY A 300 25.64 -29.64 4.00
C GLY A 300 25.54 -30.93 4.83
N PHE A 301 25.67 -30.76 6.14
CA PHE A 301 26.80 -31.30 6.95
C PHE A 301 28.18 -30.99 6.36
N PHE A 302 29.10 -30.63 7.26
CA PHE A 302 30.52 -30.34 7.04
C PHE A 302 30.86 -29.31 5.95
N ARG A 303 30.72 -28.03 6.35
CA ARG A 303 31.72 -26.95 6.23
C ARG A 303 32.92 -27.19 5.32
N ASP A 304 33.16 -26.22 4.45
CA ASP A 304 34.51 -25.86 3.99
C ASP A 304 34.78 -24.39 4.34
N GLN A 305 35.86 -24.13 5.07
CA GLN A 305 36.40 -22.78 5.24
C GLN A 305 37.48 -22.58 4.19
N VAL A 306 37.79 -21.32 3.86
CA VAL A 306 39.02 -20.93 3.14
C VAL A 306 40.30 -21.16 4.00
N ALA A 307 40.24 -22.09 4.96
CA ALA A 307 41.27 -22.60 5.84
C ALA A 307 40.83 -24.02 6.31
N GLY A 308 41.31 -25.07 5.63
CA GLY A 308 40.68 -26.40 5.68
C GLY A 308 40.87 -27.19 6.98
N THR A 309 39.76 -27.51 7.66
CA THR A 309 39.60 -28.67 8.56
C THR A 309 38.15 -29.13 8.56
N THR A 310 37.90 -30.45 8.52
CA THR A 310 36.56 -31.04 8.42
C THR A 310 36.29 -31.95 9.62
N THR A 311 35.14 -31.83 10.29
CA THR A 311 34.80 -32.73 11.41
C THR A 311 34.18 -34.06 10.92
N PHE A 312 34.61 -34.54 9.74
CA PHE A 312 33.98 -35.61 8.97
C PHE A 312 34.33 -37.01 9.49
N ASN A 313 33.32 -37.85 9.70
CA ASN A 313 33.47 -39.29 9.89
C ASN A 313 33.06 -40.04 8.62
N LEU A 314 33.93 -40.91 8.11
CA LEU A 314 33.65 -41.77 6.96
C LEU A 314 33.02 -43.09 7.40
N GLY A 315 31.69 -43.09 7.49
CA GLY A 315 30.84 -44.28 7.59
C GLY A 315 29.78 -44.20 8.68
N LEU A 316 28.97 -45.26 8.82
CA LEU A 316 27.73 -45.21 9.62
C LEU A 316 27.99 -45.50 11.11
N ALA A 317 27.19 -44.86 11.96
CA ALA A 317 27.23 -44.99 13.43
C ALA A 317 28.59 -44.64 14.09
N ASN A 318 29.48 -43.92 13.39
CA ASN A 318 30.72 -43.40 13.99
C ASN A 318 30.44 -42.15 14.85
N VAL A 319 31.14 -42.03 15.98
CA VAL A 319 30.99 -40.95 16.98
C VAL A 319 32.37 -40.36 17.28
N GLY A 320 32.63 -39.14 16.82
CA GLY A 320 33.91 -38.42 16.96
C GLY A 320 34.25 -37.60 15.72
N GLN A 321 35.52 -37.53 15.35
CA GLN A 321 36.06 -36.90 14.13
C GLN A 321 37.06 -37.81 13.40
N TYR A 322 37.13 -37.71 12.08
CA TYR A 322 38.07 -38.46 11.22
C TYR A 322 38.03 -39.99 11.38
N ASN A 323 36.93 -40.53 11.92
CA ASN A 323 36.75 -41.97 12.02
C ASN A 323 36.46 -42.59 10.66
N LEU A 324 37.04 -43.74 10.39
CA LEU A 324 36.95 -44.50 9.15
C LEU A 324 36.34 -45.88 9.45
N GLY A 325 35.18 -46.19 8.85
CA GLY A 325 34.52 -47.50 8.96
C GLY A 325 33.17 -47.42 9.66
N PHE A 326 32.86 -48.33 10.57
CA PHE A 326 31.50 -48.45 11.14
C PHE A 326 31.50 -48.61 12.66
N GLY A 327 30.60 -47.87 13.34
CA GLY A 327 30.37 -48.01 14.78
C GLY A 327 31.56 -47.65 15.68
N ASN A 328 32.53 -46.87 15.18
CA ASN A 328 33.69 -46.45 15.97
C ASN A 328 33.33 -45.27 16.89
N VAL A 329 33.89 -45.24 18.10
CA VAL A 329 33.59 -44.23 19.13
C VAL A 329 34.89 -43.69 19.72
N GLY A 330 35.19 -42.41 19.45
CA GLY A 330 36.48 -41.75 19.67
C GLY A 330 36.93 -41.02 18.40
N ASP A 331 38.14 -40.48 18.34
CA ASP A 331 38.66 -39.78 17.15
C ASP A 331 39.73 -40.60 16.41
N TYR A 332 39.86 -40.37 15.08
CA TYR A 332 40.87 -40.98 14.20
C TYR A 332 40.93 -42.52 14.17
N ASN A 333 39.83 -43.20 14.54
CA ASN A 333 39.78 -44.67 14.47
C ASN A 333 39.64 -45.17 13.04
N GLY A 334 40.25 -46.31 12.73
CA GLY A 334 40.10 -47.03 11.47
C GLY A 334 39.57 -48.44 11.68
N GLY A 335 38.47 -48.79 11.03
CA GLY A 335 37.89 -50.14 10.99
C GLY A 335 36.52 -50.23 11.65
N LEU A 336 36.28 -51.28 12.44
CA LEU A 336 34.93 -51.67 12.86
C LEU A 336 34.81 -51.73 14.38
N GLY A 337 33.86 -50.98 14.95
CA GLY A 337 33.46 -51.09 16.35
C GLY A 337 34.57 -50.81 17.37
N ASN A 338 35.53 -49.95 17.03
CA ASN A 338 36.59 -49.56 17.96
C ASN A 338 36.08 -48.51 18.98
N LEU A 339 36.58 -48.56 20.21
CA LEU A 339 36.19 -47.68 21.32
C LEU A 339 37.41 -47.06 22.00
N GLY A 340 37.48 -45.72 22.00
CA GLY A 340 38.68 -44.92 22.30
C GLY A 340 39.32 -44.39 21.02
N ASP A 341 40.53 -43.84 21.07
CA ASP A 341 41.10 -43.03 19.97
C ASP A 341 42.25 -43.73 19.22
N VAL A 342 42.42 -43.39 17.93
CA VAL A 342 43.54 -43.83 17.07
C VAL A 342 43.69 -45.37 17.02
N ASN A 343 42.59 -46.13 17.16
CA ASN A 343 42.62 -47.58 17.02
C ASN A 343 42.49 -47.98 15.55
N PHE A 344 43.28 -48.95 15.11
CA PHE A 344 43.27 -49.44 13.73
C PHE A 344 43.00 -50.95 13.66
N GLY A 345 41.81 -51.32 13.20
CA GLY A 345 41.34 -52.69 13.00
C GLY A 345 39.94 -52.93 13.55
N VAL A 346 39.69 -54.05 14.23
CA VAL A 346 38.32 -54.50 14.57
C VAL A 346 38.16 -54.73 16.06
N GLY A 347 37.18 -54.06 16.67
CA GLY A 347 36.72 -54.31 18.04
C GLY A 347 37.76 -54.00 19.12
N ASN A 348 38.70 -53.08 18.87
CA ASN A 348 39.68 -52.68 19.88
C ASN A 348 39.06 -51.71 20.89
N VAL A 349 39.45 -51.83 22.16
CA VAL A 349 38.97 -50.98 23.26
C VAL A 349 40.18 -50.39 23.99
N GLY A 350 40.38 -49.08 23.86
CA GLY A 350 41.52 -48.33 24.41
C GLY A 350 42.08 -47.34 23.37
N VAL A 351 43.38 -47.06 23.41
CA VAL A 351 44.03 -46.07 22.54
C VAL A 351 45.24 -46.67 21.82
N ASN A 352 45.47 -46.29 20.56
CA ASN A 352 46.61 -46.71 19.74
C ASN A 352 46.76 -48.24 19.59
N ASN A 353 45.67 -48.99 19.54
CA ASN A 353 45.73 -50.42 19.24
C ASN A 353 45.77 -50.68 17.73
N PHE A 354 46.63 -51.61 17.29
CA PHE A 354 46.70 -52.06 15.90
C PHE A 354 46.40 -53.56 15.80
N GLY A 355 45.31 -53.92 15.13
CA GLY A 355 44.87 -55.30 14.95
C GLY A 355 43.45 -55.55 15.47
N THR A 356 43.20 -56.69 16.11
CA THR A 356 41.83 -57.16 16.39
C THR A 356 41.58 -57.52 17.86
N ALA A 357 40.45 -57.08 18.39
CA ALA A 357 39.93 -57.42 19.71
C ALA A 357 40.93 -57.18 20.87
N ASN A 358 41.76 -56.15 20.79
CA ASN A 358 42.66 -55.78 21.88
C ASN A 358 41.91 -54.97 22.95
N LEU A 359 42.18 -55.26 24.23
CA LEU A 359 41.59 -54.59 25.39
C LEU A 359 42.69 -53.95 26.26
N GLY A 360 42.82 -52.63 26.16
CA GLY A 360 43.88 -51.82 26.77
C GLY A 360 44.59 -50.94 25.73
N ASN A 361 45.81 -50.49 25.99
CA ASN A 361 46.44 -49.44 25.16
C ASN A 361 47.74 -49.90 24.48
N PHE A 362 48.05 -49.32 23.32
CA PHE A 362 49.30 -49.53 22.58
C PHE A 362 49.61 -50.99 22.22
N ASN A 363 48.58 -51.83 22.01
CA ASN A 363 48.76 -53.23 21.63
C ASN A 363 48.90 -53.40 20.10
N ILE A 364 49.80 -54.27 19.66
CA ILE A 364 49.97 -54.64 18.25
C ILE A 364 49.75 -56.16 18.08
N GLY A 365 48.66 -56.52 17.42
CA GLY A 365 48.28 -57.90 17.14
C GLY A 365 46.83 -58.22 17.52
N ALA A 366 46.58 -59.40 18.06
CA ALA A 366 45.22 -59.93 18.22
C ALA A 366 44.91 -60.46 19.63
N ALA A 367 43.71 -60.12 20.14
CA ALA A 367 43.15 -60.62 21.38
C ALA A 367 44.06 -60.42 22.63
N ASN A 368 44.83 -59.32 22.66
CA ASN A 368 45.66 -58.98 23.82
C ASN A 368 44.84 -58.27 24.90
N THR A 369 45.10 -58.60 26.17
CA THR A 369 44.58 -57.85 27.34
C THR A 369 45.74 -57.15 28.04
N GLY A 370 45.51 -55.93 28.55
CA GLY A 370 46.56 -55.09 29.13
C GLY A 370 47.16 -54.11 28.10
N SER A 371 48.36 -53.58 28.36
CA SER A 371 48.97 -52.55 27.53
C SER A 371 50.38 -52.93 27.03
N TYR A 372 50.77 -52.36 25.88
CA TYR A 372 52.10 -52.54 25.25
C TYR A 372 52.41 -53.98 24.79
N ASN A 373 51.39 -54.80 24.52
CA ASN A 373 51.59 -56.16 24.02
C ASN A 373 51.97 -56.17 22.53
N LEU A 374 52.86 -57.10 22.15
CA LEU A 374 53.17 -57.44 20.76
C LEU A 374 52.89 -58.92 20.52
N GLY A 375 52.06 -59.25 19.53
CA GLY A 375 51.68 -60.62 19.19
C GLY A 375 50.22 -60.95 19.50
N SER A 376 49.96 -62.20 19.88
CA SER A 376 48.60 -62.75 19.94
C SER A 376 48.30 -63.38 21.30
N ALA A 377 47.09 -63.13 21.82
CA ALA A 377 46.53 -63.75 23.02
C ALA A 377 47.37 -63.58 24.31
N ASN A 378 48.04 -62.43 24.46
CA ASN A 378 48.70 -62.10 25.73
C ASN A 378 47.64 -61.81 26.81
N PRO A 379 47.69 -62.46 27.99
CA PRO A 379 46.63 -62.40 29.01
C PRO A 379 46.63 -61.10 29.84
N GLY A 380 47.72 -60.32 29.80
CA GLY A 380 47.94 -59.16 30.67
C GLY A 380 48.49 -59.55 32.05
N ASP A 381 49.26 -58.62 32.63
CA ASP A 381 49.82 -58.67 33.98
C ASP A 381 49.03 -57.77 34.96
#